data_AF-X1PIC9-F1
#
_entry.id   AF-X1PIC9-F1
#
_cell.length_a   1.000
_cell.length_b   1.000
_cell.length_c   1.000
_cell.angle_alpha   90.00
_cell.angle_beta   90.00
_cell.angle_gamma   90.00
#
_symmetry.space_group_name_H-M   'P 1'
#
loop_
_entity.id
_entity.type
_entity.pdbx_description
1 polymer ?
#
loop_
_entity_poly.entity_id
_entity_poly.type
_entity_poly.pdbx_seq_one_letter_code
_entity_poly.pdbx_strand_id
1 'polypeptide(L)'
;SIITCIVCEAVMQRMLGKKITITDGSAVLTGLLLAFNLPPGVPLWLPVVGSAFAIIFAKQLFGGLGYNFINPALAGRAFLMASWPSAMTKEWFAPAGGTLSGIDGITSATPLTLLKNPGNYGTPELIIERLNDIPAIKNLFFGKIGGCIGETSALLLLIGGLFLIIIGIVDYRIVAGYLGSFVLLAFVLP
;
A
#
# COMPACT_ATOMS: atom_id res chain seq x y z
N SER A 1 1.92 -13.86 -4.13
CA SER A 1 2.66 -12.84 -4.89
C SER A 1 4.13 -13.20 -5.06
N ILE A 2 4.92 -13.49 -4.00
CA ILE A 2 6.37 -13.74 -4.12
C ILE A 2 6.70 -14.90 -5.06
N ILE A 3 6.10 -16.06 -4.86
CA ILE A 3 6.30 -17.24 -5.72
C ILE A 3 5.95 -16.89 -7.18
N THR A 4 4.82 -16.22 -7.39
CA THR A 4 4.39 -15.78 -8.71
C THR A 4 5.39 -14.81 -9.35
N CYS A 5 5.93 -13.84 -8.60
CA CYS A 5 6.96 -12.93 -9.11
C CYS A 5 8.20 -13.69 -9.59
N ILE A 6 8.69 -14.63 -8.77
CA ILE A 6 9.88 -15.44 -9.09
C ILE A 6 9.63 -16.27 -10.36
N VAL A 7 8.48 -16.95 -10.42
CA VAL A 7 8.13 -17.79 -11.57
C VAL A 7 7.96 -16.95 -12.84
N CYS A 8 7.23 -15.83 -12.78
CA CYS A 8 7.04 -14.94 -13.93
C CYS A 8 8.37 -14.34 -14.40
N GLU A 9 9.26 -13.96 -13.48
CA GLU A 9 10.59 -13.44 -13.83
C GLU A 9 11.42 -14.50 -14.54
N ALA A 10 11.48 -15.71 -13.99
CA ALA A 10 12.20 -16.84 -14.58
C ALA A 10 11.70 -17.16 -16.00
N VAL A 11 10.37 -17.22 -16.16
CA VAL A 11 9.73 -17.53 -17.45
C VAL A 11 10.01 -16.44 -18.47
N MET A 12 9.81 -15.16 -18.11
CA MET A 12 10.04 -14.04 -19.02
C MET A 12 11.51 -13.92 -19.43
N GLN A 13 12.44 -14.09 -18.50
CA GLN A 13 13.87 -14.05 -18.81
C GLN A 13 14.26 -15.19 -19.77
N ARG A 14 13.71 -16.39 -19.56
CA ARG A 14 13.92 -17.53 -20.47
C ARG A 14 13.33 -17.27 -21.86
N MET A 15 12.12 -16.70 -21.94
CA MET A 15 11.49 -16.35 -23.22
C MET A 15 12.24 -15.24 -23.96
N LEU A 16 12.84 -14.30 -23.23
CA LEU A 16 13.62 -13.19 -23.79
C LEU A 16 15.08 -13.56 -24.09
N GLY A 17 15.47 -14.84 -23.90
CA GLY A 17 16.84 -15.30 -24.11
C GLY A 17 17.88 -14.68 -23.15
N LYS A 18 17.43 -14.12 -22.03
CA LYS A 18 18.27 -13.47 -21.01
C LYS A 18 18.72 -14.49 -19.97
N LYS A 19 19.84 -14.18 -19.29
CA LYS A 19 20.27 -14.94 -18.10
C LYS A 19 19.21 -14.84 -17.02
N ILE A 20 18.98 -15.95 -16.33
CA ILE A 20 18.01 -16.02 -15.23
C ILE A 20 18.64 -15.35 -14.00
N THR A 21 18.08 -14.22 -13.55
CA THR A 21 18.62 -13.43 -12.41
C THR A 21 17.78 -13.53 -11.14
N ILE A 22 17.04 -14.63 -10.94
CA ILE A 22 16.16 -14.83 -9.78
C ILE A 22 16.85 -14.59 -8.42
N THR A 23 18.17 -14.77 -8.35
CA THR A 23 18.98 -14.57 -7.14
C THR A 23 19.22 -13.10 -6.77
N ASP A 24 18.81 -12.14 -7.60
CA ASP A 24 18.96 -10.70 -7.34
C ASP A 24 18.01 -10.16 -6.24
N GLY A 25 17.02 -10.98 -5.82
CA GLY A 25 16.07 -10.64 -4.76
C GLY A 25 15.01 -9.60 -5.16
N SER A 26 15.05 -9.06 -6.38
CA SER A 26 14.14 -8.00 -6.81
C SER A 26 12.72 -8.49 -7.07
N ALA A 27 12.54 -9.68 -7.65
CA ALA A 27 11.21 -10.30 -7.75
C ALA A 27 10.59 -10.51 -6.36
N VAL A 28 11.40 -10.96 -5.40
CA VAL A 28 10.96 -11.18 -4.01
C VAL A 28 10.49 -9.86 -3.40
N LEU A 29 11.31 -8.81 -3.51
CA LEU A 29 10.96 -7.48 -3.01
C LEU A 29 9.70 -6.95 -3.67
N THR A 30 9.55 -7.09 -4.99
CA THR A 30 8.35 -6.66 -5.72
C THR A 30 7.10 -7.39 -5.23
N GLY A 31 7.18 -8.71 -5.04
CA GLY A 31 6.06 -9.52 -4.56
C GLY A 31 5.69 -9.23 -3.11
N LEU A 32 6.69 -8.94 -2.27
CA LEU A 32 6.51 -8.57 -0.87
C LEU A 32 5.87 -7.17 -0.75
N LEU A 33 6.41 -6.18 -1.44
CA LEU A 33 5.88 -4.81 -1.44
C LEU A 33 4.47 -4.76 -2.01
N LEU A 34 4.17 -5.52 -3.07
CA LEU A 34 2.81 -5.63 -3.58
C LEU A 34 1.89 -6.25 -2.52
N ALA A 35 2.29 -7.33 -1.84
CA ALA A 35 1.47 -7.97 -0.81
C ALA A 35 1.15 -7.01 0.36
N PHE A 36 2.13 -6.23 0.82
CA PHE A 36 1.91 -5.21 1.84
C PHE A 36 0.97 -4.09 1.37
N ASN A 37 0.93 -3.87 0.06
CA ASN A 37 0.09 -2.87 -0.57
C ASN A 37 -1.25 -3.43 -1.06
N LEU A 38 -1.73 -4.54 -0.48
CA LEU A 38 -3.07 -5.06 -0.72
C LEU A 38 -3.85 -5.13 0.60
N PRO A 39 -5.19 -5.04 0.55
CA PRO A 39 -6.04 -5.35 1.68
C PRO A 39 -5.81 -6.81 2.12
N PRO A 40 -5.86 -7.10 3.42
CA PRO A 40 -5.61 -8.44 3.92
C PRO A 40 -6.70 -9.45 3.52
N GLY A 41 -7.93 -8.98 3.21
CA GLY A 41 -9.07 -9.84 2.89
C GLY A 41 -9.14 -10.32 1.43
N VAL A 42 -8.25 -9.86 0.56
CA VAL A 42 -8.39 -10.13 -0.88
C VAL A 42 -8.22 -11.61 -1.23
N PRO A 43 -8.96 -12.11 -2.25
CA PRO A 43 -8.78 -13.46 -2.73
C PRO A 43 -7.35 -13.70 -3.20
N LEU A 44 -6.81 -14.88 -2.93
CA LEU A 44 -5.41 -15.22 -3.23
C LEU A 44 -5.03 -15.12 -4.71
N TRP A 45 -6.01 -15.15 -5.63
CA TRP A 45 -5.77 -14.98 -7.06
C TRP A 45 -5.43 -13.51 -7.41
N LEU A 46 -5.91 -12.53 -6.65
CA LEU A 46 -5.71 -11.11 -6.94
C LEU A 46 -4.23 -10.70 -6.80
N PRO A 47 -3.52 -11.03 -5.69
CA PRO A 47 -2.08 -10.83 -5.58
C PRO A 47 -1.29 -11.58 -6.65
N VAL A 48 -1.75 -12.75 -7.11
CA VAL A 48 -1.09 -13.54 -8.16
C VAL A 48 -1.15 -12.78 -9.48
N VAL A 49 -2.34 -12.37 -9.92
CA VAL A 49 -2.52 -11.63 -11.16
C VAL A 49 -1.79 -10.28 -11.12
N GLY A 50 -1.89 -9.54 -10.02
CA GLY A 50 -1.17 -8.27 -9.87
C GLY A 50 0.35 -8.42 -9.89
N SER A 51 0.87 -9.48 -9.26
CA SER A 51 2.31 -9.76 -9.28
C SER A 51 2.83 -10.18 -10.65
N ALA A 52 2.03 -10.93 -11.42
CA ALA A 52 2.36 -11.30 -12.78
C ALA A 52 2.40 -10.05 -13.67
N PHE A 53 1.40 -9.17 -13.56
CA PHE A 53 1.38 -7.90 -14.28
C PHE A 53 2.61 -7.03 -13.95
N ALA A 54 2.91 -6.87 -12.66
CA ALA A 54 4.06 -6.10 -12.19
C ALA A 54 5.38 -6.59 -12.81
N ILE A 55 5.63 -7.90 -12.82
CA ILE A 55 6.88 -8.44 -13.36
C ILE A 55 6.90 -8.40 -14.89
N ILE A 56 5.83 -8.82 -15.56
CA ILE A 56 5.82 -8.93 -17.01
C ILE A 56 5.86 -7.54 -17.65
N PHE A 57 4.94 -6.66 -17.27
CA PHE A 57 4.74 -5.38 -17.93
C PHE A 57 5.61 -4.28 -17.33
N ALA A 58 5.70 -4.18 -16.00
CA ALA A 58 6.41 -3.04 -15.39
C ALA A 58 7.92 -3.27 -15.22
N LYS A 59 8.39 -4.53 -15.20
CA LYS A 59 9.82 -4.86 -15.04
C LYS A 59 10.46 -5.44 -16.31
N GLN A 60 9.97 -6.57 -16.80
CA GLN A 60 10.68 -7.35 -17.83
C GLN A 60 10.58 -6.73 -19.23
N LEU A 61 9.43 -6.16 -19.58
CA LEU A 61 9.21 -5.50 -20.87
C LEU A 61 10.17 -4.31 -21.10
N PHE A 62 10.57 -3.62 -20.03
CA PHE A 62 11.48 -2.47 -20.09
C PHE A 62 12.96 -2.85 -20.02
N GLY A 63 13.28 -4.14 -19.96
CA GLY A 63 14.67 -4.60 -19.96
C GLY A 63 15.09 -5.33 -18.68
N GLY A 64 14.29 -5.29 -17.62
CA GLY A 64 14.58 -5.90 -16.33
C GLY A 64 15.13 -4.91 -15.31
N LEU A 65 15.87 -5.41 -14.32
CA LEU A 65 16.44 -4.58 -13.25
C LEU A 65 17.30 -3.43 -13.77
N GLY A 66 17.09 -2.23 -13.21
CA GLY A 66 17.82 -1.01 -13.58
C GLY A 66 17.18 -0.20 -14.71
N TYR A 67 16.24 -0.78 -15.46
CA TYR A 67 15.53 -0.10 -16.56
C TYR A 67 14.03 0.15 -16.26
N ASN A 68 13.61 -0.08 -15.02
CA ASN A 68 12.22 0.12 -14.61
C ASN A 68 11.92 1.62 -14.53
N PHE A 69 11.10 2.14 -15.45
CA PHE A 69 10.67 3.55 -15.43
C PHE A 69 9.74 3.88 -14.23
N ILE A 70 9.11 2.86 -13.64
CA ILE A 70 8.23 2.96 -12.47
C ILE A 70 8.49 1.80 -11.49
N ASN A 71 8.16 1.98 -10.21
CA ASN A 71 8.17 0.90 -9.24
C ASN A 71 7.19 -0.23 -9.67
N PRO A 72 7.69 -1.45 -9.96
CA PRO A 72 6.84 -2.53 -10.46
C PRO A 72 5.72 -2.92 -9.49
N ALA A 73 5.96 -2.86 -8.17
CA ALA A 73 4.95 -3.18 -7.16
C ALA A 73 3.78 -2.17 -7.20
N LEU A 74 4.08 -0.88 -7.37
CA LEU A 74 3.07 0.16 -7.48
C LEU A 74 2.30 0.06 -8.81
N ALA A 75 2.97 -0.30 -9.91
CA ALA A 75 2.31 -0.58 -11.18
C ALA A 75 1.33 -1.76 -11.07
N GLY A 76 1.73 -2.83 -10.37
CA GLY A 76 0.85 -3.96 -10.05
C GLY A 76 -0.39 -3.53 -9.26
N ARG A 77 -0.23 -2.70 -8.22
CA ARG A 77 -1.36 -2.15 -7.47
C ARG A 77 -2.26 -1.27 -8.32
N ALA A 78 -1.69 -0.37 -9.13
CA ALA A 78 -2.46 0.50 -10.00
C ALA A 78 -3.33 -0.30 -10.98
N PHE A 79 -2.77 -1.37 -11.56
CA PHE A 79 -3.50 -2.29 -12.42
C PHE A 79 -4.65 -3.00 -11.68
N LEU A 80 -4.41 -3.52 -10.47
CA LEU A 80 -5.45 -4.16 -9.67
C LEU A 80 -6.54 -3.16 -9.24
N MET A 81 -6.18 -1.93 -8.91
CA MET A 81 -7.12 -0.87 -8.54
C MET A 81 -7.99 -0.45 -9.72
N ALA A 82 -7.44 -0.40 -10.93
CA ALA A 82 -8.18 -0.10 -12.15
C ALA A 82 -9.11 -1.25 -12.56
N SER A 83 -8.66 -2.50 -12.41
CA SER A 83 -9.38 -3.67 -12.90
C SER A 83 -10.44 -4.19 -11.90
N TRP A 84 -10.12 -4.15 -10.60
CA TRP A 84 -10.99 -4.63 -9.52
C TRP A 84 -11.06 -3.64 -8.33
N PRO A 85 -11.56 -2.42 -8.55
CA PRO A 85 -11.65 -1.41 -7.50
C PRO A 85 -12.51 -1.90 -6.33
N SER A 86 -13.57 -2.67 -6.57
CA SER A 86 -14.44 -3.19 -5.51
C SER A 86 -13.70 -4.13 -4.56
N ALA A 87 -12.88 -5.05 -5.09
CA ALA A 87 -12.09 -5.96 -4.25
C ALA A 87 -10.97 -5.20 -3.50
N MET A 88 -10.42 -4.14 -4.11
CA MET A 88 -9.35 -3.33 -3.51
C MET A 88 -9.82 -2.33 -2.45
N THR A 89 -11.11 -1.98 -2.42
CA THR A 89 -11.64 -0.90 -1.57
C THR A 89 -12.69 -1.35 -0.55
N LYS A 90 -13.22 -2.57 -0.66
CA LYS A 90 -14.31 -3.06 0.22
C LYS A 90 -13.90 -4.17 1.18
N GLU A 91 -12.88 -4.96 0.86
CA GLU A 91 -12.49 -6.14 1.66
C GLU A 91 -11.44 -5.80 2.72
N TRP A 92 -11.76 -4.83 3.58
CA TRP A 92 -10.97 -4.55 4.78
C TRP A 92 -11.49 -5.43 5.92
N PHE A 93 -10.60 -6.19 6.56
CA PHE A 93 -10.94 -6.84 7.82
C PHE A 93 -11.23 -5.79 8.89
N ALA A 94 -12.23 -6.06 9.72
CA ALA A 94 -12.48 -5.30 10.93
C ALA A 94 -11.25 -5.37 11.85
N PRO A 95 -10.79 -4.26 12.46
CA PRO A 95 -9.66 -4.28 13.38
C PRO A 95 -9.93 -5.25 14.53
N ALA A 96 -8.98 -6.15 14.82
CA ALA A 96 -9.06 -7.02 15.97
C ALA A 96 -9.04 -6.18 17.26
N GLY A 97 -10.22 -6.01 17.89
CA GLY A 97 -10.38 -5.32 19.17
C GLY A 97 -10.37 -3.78 19.13
N GLY A 98 -10.71 -3.15 18.00
CA GLY A 98 -10.78 -1.69 17.90
C GLY A 98 -11.89 -1.19 16.99
N THR A 99 -12.89 -0.53 17.57
CA THR A 99 -13.86 0.29 16.86
C THR A 99 -13.20 1.62 16.52
N LEU A 100 -13.09 1.97 15.23
CA LEU A 100 -12.56 3.27 14.77
C LEU A 100 -13.44 4.45 15.19
N SER A 101 -14.68 4.17 15.54
CA SER A 101 -15.65 5.11 16.07
C SER A 101 -16.37 4.36 17.18
N GLY A 102 -16.61 4.96 18.35
CA GLY A 102 -17.44 4.38 19.42
C GLY A 102 -18.92 4.16 19.04
N ILE A 103 -19.19 3.90 17.76
CA ILE A 103 -20.46 3.48 17.19
C ILE A 103 -20.29 2.02 16.77
N ASP A 104 -20.99 1.15 17.48
CA ASP A 104 -21.16 -0.25 17.14
C ASP A 104 -21.71 -0.36 15.71
N GLY A 105 -20.91 -0.89 14.77
CA GLY A 105 -21.40 -1.24 13.43
C GLY A 105 -20.63 -0.70 12.21
N ILE A 106 -19.62 0.17 12.35
CA ILE A 106 -18.78 0.61 11.21
C ILE A 106 -17.33 0.21 11.46
N THR A 107 -17.06 -1.09 11.31
CA THR A 107 -15.75 -1.67 11.67
C THR A 107 -14.79 -1.82 10.48
N SER A 108 -15.21 -1.55 9.24
CA SER A 108 -14.37 -1.83 8.05
C SER A 108 -14.02 -0.61 7.20
N ALA A 109 -14.55 0.57 7.50
CA ALA A 109 -14.26 1.78 6.71
C ALA A 109 -12.91 2.38 7.11
N THR A 110 -12.07 2.69 6.14
CA THR A 110 -10.84 3.47 6.41
C THR A 110 -11.22 4.90 6.82
N PRO A 111 -10.44 5.57 7.70
CA PRO A 111 -10.75 6.93 8.14
C PRO A 111 -10.93 7.93 6.99
N LEU A 112 -10.17 7.76 5.91
CA LEU A 112 -10.32 8.57 4.70
C LEU A 112 -11.64 8.31 3.96
N THR A 113 -12.13 7.08 3.96
CA THR A 113 -13.42 6.73 3.33
C THR A 113 -14.59 7.35 4.09
N LEU A 114 -14.47 7.47 5.42
CA LEU A 114 -15.45 8.17 6.27
C LEU A 114 -15.49 9.67 5.96
N LEU A 115 -14.32 10.30 5.80
CA LEU A 115 -14.23 11.72 5.41
C LEU A 115 -14.78 11.99 4.00
N LYS A 116 -14.57 11.06 3.06
CA LYS A 116 -14.99 11.23 1.66
C LYS A 116 -16.49 11.03 1.45
N ASN A 117 -17.15 10.19 2.25
CA ASN A 117 -18.57 9.87 2.11
C ASN A 117 -19.31 10.00 3.46
N PRO A 118 -19.39 11.21 4.04
CA PRO A 118 -19.97 11.40 5.38
C PRO A 118 -21.45 11.00 5.44
N GLY A 119 -22.20 11.23 4.36
CA GLY A 119 -23.65 10.97 4.29
C GLY A 119 -24.07 9.51 4.44
N ASN A 120 -23.16 8.54 4.34
CA ASN A 120 -23.45 7.12 4.56
C ASN A 120 -23.28 6.69 6.03
N TYR A 121 -22.71 7.55 6.89
CA TYR A 121 -22.26 7.19 8.24
C TYR A 121 -22.67 8.19 9.33
N GLY A 122 -23.12 9.42 8.97
CA GLY A 122 -23.62 10.41 9.93
C GLY A 122 -23.57 11.85 9.41
N THR A 123 -23.70 12.82 10.31
CA THR A 123 -23.45 14.24 9.99
C THR A 123 -21.94 14.50 9.84
N PRO A 124 -21.49 15.30 8.86
CA PRO A 124 -20.07 15.54 8.59
C PRO A 124 -19.29 16.09 9.79
N GLU A 125 -19.91 16.96 10.57
CA GLU A 125 -19.33 17.60 11.76
C GLU A 125 -19.00 16.57 12.85
N LEU A 126 -19.90 15.61 13.05
CA LEU A 126 -19.75 14.57 14.06
C LEU A 126 -18.65 13.56 13.67
N ILE A 127 -18.40 13.36 12.38
CA ILE A 127 -17.29 12.52 11.89
C ILE A 127 -15.95 13.21 12.13
N ILE A 128 -15.85 14.52 11.88
CA ILE A 128 -14.62 15.30 12.09
C ILE A 128 -14.27 15.37 13.59
N GLU A 129 -15.26 15.58 14.45
CA GLU A 129 -15.06 15.58 15.90
C GLU A 129 -14.51 14.23 16.39
N ARG A 130 -15.07 13.11 15.89
CA ARG A 130 -14.65 11.75 16.27
C ARG A 130 -13.29 11.35 15.71
N LEU A 131 -12.85 11.93 14.60
CA LEU A 131 -11.51 11.70 14.05
C LEU A 131 -10.44 12.53 14.77
N ASN A 132 -10.81 13.69 15.33
CA ASN A 132 -9.93 14.51 16.16
C ASN A 132 -9.83 14.03 17.61
N ASP A 133 -10.65 13.06 18.03
CA ASP A 133 -10.55 12.44 19.33
C ASP A 133 -9.17 11.76 19.52
N ILE A 134 -8.54 12.01 20.68
CA ILE A 134 -7.27 11.40 21.09
C ILE A 134 -7.24 9.87 20.92
N PRO A 135 -8.29 9.08 21.26
CA PRO A 135 -8.29 7.64 21.01
C PRO A 135 -8.24 7.28 19.51
N ALA A 136 -8.89 8.06 18.64
CA ALA A 136 -8.88 7.82 17.20
C ALA A 136 -7.49 8.06 16.61
N ILE A 137 -6.83 9.15 16.99
CA ILE A 137 -5.45 9.47 16.58
C ILE A 137 -4.48 8.38 17.07
N LYS A 138 -4.64 7.91 18.31
CA LYS A 138 -3.83 6.79 18.84
C LYS A 138 -4.05 5.51 18.04
N ASN A 139 -5.30 5.18 17.72
CA ASN A 139 -5.61 3.99 16.91
C ASN A 139 -5.01 4.09 15.50
N LEU A 140 -5.01 5.29 14.90
CA LEU A 140 -4.37 5.57 13.61
C LEU A 140 -2.84 5.39 13.69
N PHE A 141 -2.21 5.88 14.76
CA PHE A 141 -0.77 5.81 14.94
C PHE A 141 -0.26 4.38 15.20
N PHE A 142 -1.01 3.60 15.99
CA PHE A 142 -0.69 2.20 16.29
C PHE A 142 -1.20 1.21 15.24
N GLY A 143 -2.05 1.64 14.32
CA GLY A 143 -2.57 0.83 13.22
C GLY A 143 -3.69 -0.14 13.56
N LYS A 144 -4.53 0.21 14.55
CA LYS A 144 -5.77 -0.49 14.85
C LYS A 144 -6.92 -0.04 13.93
N ILE A 145 -6.65 0.02 12.63
CA ILE A 145 -7.53 0.60 11.62
C ILE A 145 -7.65 -0.33 10.40
N GLY A 146 -8.74 -0.21 9.66
CA GLY A 146 -8.85 -0.84 8.34
C GLY A 146 -7.91 -0.14 7.34
N GLY A 147 -7.18 -0.91 6.54
CA GLY A 147 -6.21 -0.39 5.57
C GLY A 147 -5.32 -1.51 5.01
N CYS A 148 -4.40 -1.14 4.11
CA CYS A 148 -3.45 -2.12 3.56
C CYS A 148 -2.48 -2.51 4.67
N ILE A 149 -2.00 -3.76 4.66
CA ILE A 149 -1.14 -4.30 5.73
C ILE A 149 0.10 -3.42 5.96
N GLY A 150 0.67 -2.86 4.88
CA GLY A 150 1.82 -1.97 4.93
C GLY A 150 1.51 -0.51 5.25
N GLU A 151 0.24 -0.11 5.37
CA GLU A 151 -0.17 1.28 5.60
C GLU A 151 -0.78 1.50 6.99
N THR A 152 -1.22 0.44 7.67
CA THR A 152 -1.97 0.56 8.92
C THR A 152 -1.15 1.20 10.05
N SER A 153 0.11 0.81 10.24
CA SER A 153 0.93 1.30 11.35
C SER A 153 1.90 2.41 10.95
N ALA A 154 1.53 3.65 11.23
CA ALA A 154 2.40 4.82 10.99
C ALA A 154 3.71 4.75 11.78
N LEU A 155 3.66 4.26 13.03
CA LEU A 155 4.86 4.11 13.86
C LEU A 155 5.90 3.18 13.22
N LEU A 156 5.48 2.01 12.74
CA LEU A 156 6.39 1.04 12.12
C LEU A 156 6.96 1.56 10.80
N LEU A 157 6.14 2.29 10.02
CA LEU A 157 6.60 2.95 8.80
C LEU A 157 7.63 4.03 9.08
N LEU A 158 7.44 4.85 10.11
CA LEU A 158 8.38 5.90 10.49
C LEU A 158 9.71 5.30 10.98
N ILE A 159 9.65 4.25 11.80
CA ILE A 159 10.87 3.56 12.27
C ILE A 159 11.59 2.91 11.08
N GLY A 160 10.88 2.21 10.22
CA GLY A 160 11.45 1.58 9.02
C GLY A 160 12.04 2.60 8.04
N GLY A 161 11.35 3.71 7.82
CA GLY A 161 11.82 4.82 7.00
C GLY A 161 13.09 5.47 7.56
N LEU A 162 13.10 5.77 8.87
CA LEU A 162 14.27 6.32 9.54
C LEU A 162 15.46 5.36 9.48
N PHE A 163 15.22 4.07 9.69
CA PHE A 163 16.23 3.02 9.57
C PHE A 163 16.86 2.96 8.17
N LEU A 164 16.05 3.04 7.11
CA LEU A 164 16.55 3.05 5.73
C LEU A 164 17.35 4.33 5.39
N ILE A 165 16.99 5.47 5.99
CA ILE A 165 17.76 6.72 5.88
C ILE A 165 19.11 6.58 6.57
N ILE A 166 19.14 6.01 7.78
CA ILE A 166 20.39 5.81 8.56
C ILE A 166 21.36 4.89 7.81
N ILE A 167 20.87 3.85 7.13
CA ILE A 167 21.70 2.93 6.35
C ILE A 167 22.14 3.54 5.01
N GLY A 168 21.59 4.71 4.64
CA GLY A 168 21.95 5.39 3.40
C GLY A 168 21.38 4.74 2.13
N ILE A 169 20.34 3.91 2.27
CA ILE A 169 19.61 3.35 1.12
C ILE A 169 18.67 4.40 0.53
N VAL A 170 18.08 5.23 1.38
CA VAL A 170 17.13 6.29 0.98
C VAL A 170 17.71 7.66 1.32
N ASP A 171 17.71 8.56 0.34
CA ASP A 171 18.14 9.95 0.55
C ASP A 171 17.07 10.74 1.33
N TYR A 172 17.46 11.34 2.45
CA TYR A 172 16.58 12.15 3.30
C TYR A 172 15.95 13.33 2.55
N ARG A 173 16.60 13.84 1.49
CA ARG A 173 16.10 14.94 0.67
C ARG A 173 14.80 14.58 -0.03
N ILE A 174 14.67 13.34 -0.50
CA ILE A 174 13.47 12.82 -1.17
C ILE A 174 12.33 12.75 -0.15
N VAL A 175 12.59 12.19 1.03
CA VAL A 175 11.59 12.02 2.09
C VAL A 175 11.14 13.38 2.63
N ALA A 176 12.07 14.27 2.92
CA ALA A 176 11.78 15.62 3.42
C ALA A 176 11.04 16.47 2.39
N GLY A 177 11.40 16.38 1.11
CA GLY A 177 10.70 17.07 0.02
C GLY A 177 9.25 16.62 -0.11
N TYR A 178 9.01 15.31 -0.08
CA TYR A 178 7.66 14.75 -0.14
C TYR A 178 6.81 15.17 1.07
N LEU A 179 7.31 14.96 2.30
CA LEU A 179 6.58 15.34 3.52
C LEU A 179 6.34 16.85 3.62
N GLY A 180 7.34 17.66 3.26
CA GLY A 180 7.21 19.12 3.25
C GLY A 180 6.13 19.60 2.28
N SER A 181 6.09 19.03 1.07
CA SER A 181 5.05 19.35 0.08
C SER A 181 3.65 18.94 0.55
N PHE A 182 3.52 17.77 1.19
CA PHE A 182 2.26 17.29 1.76
C PHE A 182 1.75 18.23 2.86
N VAL A 183 2.61 18.60 3.81
CA VAL A 183 2.23 19.52 4.91
C VAL A 183 1.81 20.87 4.36
N LEU A 184 2.56 21.43 3.42
CA LEU A 184 2.23 22.71 2.79
C LEU A 184 0.85 22.65 2.13
N LEU A 185 0.60 21.65 1.29
CA LEU A 185 -0.68 21.49 0.61
C LEU A 185 -1.83 21.25 1.59
N ALA A 186 -1.61 20.46 2.64
CA ALA A 186 -2.62 20.20 3.67
C ALA A 186 -3.00 21.46 4.46
N PHE A 187 -2.08 22.43 4.62
CA PHE A 187 -2.41 23.72 5.24
C PHE A 187 -3.13 24.68 4.29
N VAL A 188 -2.85 24.61 2.99
CA VAL A 188 -3.42 25.51 1.98
C VAL A 188 -4.81 25.06 1.51
N LEU A 189 -5.03 23.75 1.40
CA LEU A 189 -6.28 23.14 0.96
C LEU A 189 -7.02 22.59 2.20
N PRO A 190 -8.01 23.33 2.75
CA PRO A 190 -8.85 22.84 3.85
C PRO A 190 -9.78 21.70 3.40
#